data_AF-A0A7C3E6V7-F1
#
_entry.id   AF-A0A7C3E6V7-F1
#
_cell.length_a   1.000
_cell.length_b   1.000
_cell.length_c   1.000
_cell.angle_alpha   90.00
_cell.angle_beta   90.00
_cell.angle_gamma   90.00
#
_symmetry.space_group_name_H-M   'P 1'
#
loop_
_entity.id
_entity.type
_entity.pdbx_description
1 polymer ?
#
loop_
_entity_poly.entity_id
_entity_poly.type
_entity_poly.pdbx_seq_one_letter_code
_entity_poly.pdbx_strand_id
1 'polypeptide(L)'
;MGRKPKVEDVKQLIDIGKEKGFLTYDEVNDILSPDIVSPDQIDELMMMFGEMDIEIVDSSQNVKLVKHKVDKLEEPEEEESLIEKDLFGKVNDPVRMYLKEMGSVSLLSREEEVEIAKRIEEGEREILQVVLNSPLIIQELFGLAD
;
A
#
# COMPACT_ATOMS: atom_id res chain seq x y z
N MET A 1 -6.76 -24.06 21.69
CA MET A 1 -8.21 -23.83 21.91
C MET A 1 -8.34 -22.48 22.59
N GLY A 2 -8.69 -21.44 21.82
CA GLY A 2 -8.99 -20.12 22.39
C GLY A 2 -10.17 -20.22 23.35
N ARG A 3 -10.14 -19.42 24.42
CA ARG A 3 -11.24 -19.36 25.39
C ARG A 3 -12.30 -18.43 24.83
N LYS A 4 -13.59 -18.77 25.00
CA LYS A 4 -14.67 -17.90 24.51
C LYS A 4 -14.60 -16.52 25.20
N PRO A 5 -14.86 -15.43 24.47
CA PRO A 5 -14.95 -14.10 25.06
C PRO A 5 -16.07 -14.08 26.11
N LYS A 6 -15.89 -13.33 27.20
CA LYS A 6 -16.94 -13.20 28.21
C LYS A 6 -18.09 -12.38 27.62
N VAL A 7 -19.31 -12.79 27.92
CA VAL A 7 -20.53 -12.11 27.44
C VAL A 7 -20.63 -10.68 27.96
N GLU A 8 -19.98 -10.37 29.09
CA GLU A 8 -19.92 -9.03 29.68
C GLU A 8 -19.06 -8.07 28.84
N ASP A 9 -17.90 -8.53 28.36
CA ASP A 9 -16.95 -7.73 27.57
C ASP A 9 -17.57 -7.35 26.20
N VAL A 10 -18.28 -8.30 25.58
CA VAL A 10 -18.98 -8.08 24.30
C VAL A 10 -20.12 -7.07 24.47
N LYS A 11 -20.87 -7.13 25.57
CA LYS A 11 -21.95 -6.16 25.85
C LYS A 11 -21.41 -4.75 26.01
N GLN A 12 -20.28 -4.60 26.70
CA GLN A 12 -19.63 -3.29 26.86
C GLN A 12 -19.20 -2.71 25.50
N LEU A 13 -18.63 -3.53 24.62
CA LEU A 13 -18.29 -3.10 23.26
C LEU A 13 -19.52 -2.67 22.44
N ILE A 14 -20.64 -3.39 22.57
CA ILE A 14 -21.89 -3.03 21.90
C ILE A 14 -22.42 -1.68 22.41
N ASP A 15 -22.41 -1.45 23.72
CA ASP A 15 -22.90 -0.20 24.30
C ASP A 15 -22.04 0.99 23.85
N ILE A 16 -20.70 0.85 23.90
CA ILE A 16 -19.75 1.88 23.43
C ILE A 16 -19.91 2.11 21.91
N GLY A 17 -20.01 1.02 21.13
CA GLY A 17 -20.17 1.08 19.69
C GLY A 17 -21.49 1.70 19.26
N LYS A 18 -22.58 1.46 19.98
CA LYS A 18 -23.89 2.11 19.74
C LYS A 18 -23.90 3.58 20.12
N GLU A 19 -23.23 3.97 21.20
CA GLU A 19 -23.12 5.38 21.60
C GLU A 19 -22.25 6.19 20.62
N LYS A 20 -21.14 5.61 20.16
CA LYS A 20 -20.18 6.29 19.27
C LYS A 20 -20.52 6.14 17.79
N GLY A 21 -21.25 5.09 17.41
CA GLY A 21 -21.47 4.69 16.01
C GLY A 21 -20.25 4.05 15.34
N PHE A 22 -19.16 3.85 16.09
CA PHE A 22 -17.92 3.22 15.62
C PHE A 22 -17.13 2.66 16.81
N LEU A 23 -16.26 1.69 16.54
CA LEU A 23 -15.26 1.16 17.48
C LEU A 23 -13.88 1.18 16.84
N THR A 24 -12.83 1.40 17.62
CA THR A 24 -11.46 1.28 17.10
C THR A 24 -10.87 -0.11 17.32
N TYR A 25 -9.94 -0.55 16.46
CA TYR A 25 -9.23 -1.82 16.68
C TYR A 25 -8.51 -1.85 18.03
N ASP A 26 -7.97 -0.72 18.47
CA ASP A 26 -7.35 -0.59 19.80
C ASP A 26 -8.37 -0.79 20.93
N GLU A 27 -9.56 -0.16 20.85
CA GLU A 27 -10.63 -0.35 21.86
C GLU A 27 -11.14 -1.79 21.89
N VAL A 28 -11.24 -2.43 20.73
CA VAL A 28 -11.64 -3.84 20.61
C VAL A 28 -10.56 -4.74 21.24
N ASN A 29 -9.28 -4.49 20.98
CA ASN A 29 -8.16 -5.26 21.51
C ASN A 29 -7.86 -4.99 23.00
N ASP A 30 -8.20 -3.80 23.51
CA ASP A 30 -8.05 -3.45 24.92
C ASP A 30 -9.09 -4.20 25.78
N ILE A 31 -10.32 -4.33 25.25
CA ILE A 31 -11.43 -5.00 25.95
C ILE A 31 -11.37 -6.52 25.73
N LEU A 32 -11.02 -6.97 24.52
CA LEU A 32 -10.81 -8.38 24.21
C LEU A 32 -9.33 -8.72 24.35
N SER A 33 -8.96 -9.33 25.48
CA SER A 33 -7.56 -9.71 25.71
C SER A 33 -7.03 -10.62 24.57
N PRO A 34 -5.87 -10.31 23.96
CA PRO A 34 -5.35 -11.02 22.78
C PRO A 34 -4.98 -12.49 23.07
N ASP A 35 -4.76 -12.85 24.34
CA ASP A 35 -4.46 -14.23 24.76
C ASP A 35 -5.70 -15.16 24.77
N ILE A 36 -6.90 -14.61 24.59
CA ILE A 36 -8.15 -15.33 24.83
C ILE A 36 -8.83 -15.74 23.52
N VAL A 37 -8.71 -14.93 22.46
CA VAL A 37 -9.59 -15.03 21.28
C VAL A 37 -8.86 -15.60 20.06
N SER A 38 -9.45 -16.61 19.40
CA SER A 38 -8.91 -17.12 18.13
C SER A 38 -9.31 -16.21 16.96
N PRO A 39 -8.52 -16.16 15.87
CA PRO A 39 -8.85 -15.37 14.67
C PRO A 39 -10.29 -15.58 14.18
N ASP A 40 -10.74 -16.84 14.11
CA ASP A 40 -12.12 -17.19 13.69
C ASP A 40 -13.22 -16.56 14.56
N GLN A 41 -12.93 -16.31 15.84
CA GLN A 41 -13.88 -15.69 16.78
C GLN A 41 -13.88 -14.17 16.65
N ILE A 42 -12.76 -13.58 16.24
CA ILE A 42 -12.69 -12.16 15.91
C ILE A 42 -13.53 -11.90 14.66
N ASP A 43 -13.45 -12.76 13.66
CA ASP A 43 -14.26 -12.66 12.45
C ASP A 43 -15.78 -12.74 12.74
N GLU A 44 -16.20 -13.66 13.62
CA GLU A 44 -17.60 -13.77 14.06
C GLU A 44 -18.08 -12.49 14.79
N LEU A 45 -17.22 -11.90 15.63
CA LEU A 45 -17.53 -10.63 16.30
C LEU A 45 -17.62 -9.46 15.31
N MET A 46 -16.72 -9.40 14.33
CA MET A 46 -16.75 -8.38 13.27
C MET A 46 -18.04 -8.45 12.46
N MET A 47 -18.50 -9.66 12.10
CA MET A 47 -19.78 -9.85 11.41
C MET A 47 -20.96 -9.38 12.28
N MET A 48 -20.96 -9.74 13.57
CA MET A 48 -22.01 -9.35 14.50
C MET A 48 -22.07 -7.82 14.71
N PHE A 49 -20.92 -7.14 14.79
CA PHE A 49 -20.87 -5.67 14.87
C PHE A 49 -21.37 -5.02 13.58
N GLY A 50 -21.07 -5.59 12.41
CA GLY A 50 -21.61 -5.15 11.12
C GLY A 50 -23.13 -5.28 11.02
N GLU A 51 -23.73 -6.36 11.56
CA GLU A 51 -25.20 -6.51 11.62
C GLU A 51 -25.87 -5.47 12.54
N MET A 52 -25.12 -4.86 13.47
CA MET A 52 -25.60 -3.85 14.40
C MET A 52 -25.27 -2.41 13.99
N ASP A 53 -24.85 -2.18 12.73
CA ASP A 53 -24.41 -0.88 12.19
C ASP A 53 -23.24 -0.25 12.98
N ILE A 54 -22.35 -1.06 13.55
CA ILE A 54 -21.17 -0.59 14.28
C ILE A 54 -19.94 -0.80 13.39
N GLU A 55 -19.39 0.29 12.84
CA GLU A 55 -18.18 0.24 12.02
C GLU A 55 -16.91 0.14 12.88
N ILE A 56 -15.97 -0.72 12.48
CA ILE A 56 -14.67 -0.86 13.14
C ILE A 56 -13.61 -0.16 12.32
N VAL A 57 -12.91 0.81 12.93
CA VAL A 57 -11.95 1.69 12.26
C VAL A 57 -10.55 1.59 12.88
N ASP A 58 -9.49 1.70 12.08
CA ASP A 58 -8.09 1.66 12.57
C ASP A 58 -7.73 2.82 13.50
N SER A 59 -8.45 3.94 13.44
CA SER A 59 -8.16 5.12 14.25
C SER A 59 -9.37 6.03 14.31
N SER A 60 -9.61 6.68 15.45
CA SER A 60 -10.68 7.68 15.65
C SER A 60 -10.65 8.84 14.64
N GLN A 61 -9.51 9.05 13.96
CA GLN A 61 -9.36 10.02 12.88
C GLN A 61 -10.15 9.64 11.61
N ASN A 62 -10.43 8.36 11.37
CA ASN A 62 -11.20 7.90 10.21
C ASN A 62 -12.69 8.24 10.29
N VAL A 63 -13.22 8.54 11.48
CA VAL A 63 -14.64 8.84 11.71
C VAL A 63 -15.06 10.18 11.07
N LYS A 64 -14.12 11.14 10.98
CA LYS A 64 -14.40 12.42 10.29
C LYS A 64 -14.56 12.26 8.78
N LEU A 65 -14.03 11.18 8.20
CA LEU A 65 -14.12 10.89 6.77
C LEU A 65 -15.48 10.28 6.41
N VAL A 66 -16.07 9.47 7.30
CA VAL A 66 -17.35 8.80 7.03
C VAL A 66 -18.53 9.77 7.05
N LYS A 67 -18.59 10.72 8.01
CA LYS A 67 -19.64 11.77 8.01
C LYS A 67 -19.61 12.66 6.76
N HIS A 68 -18.46 12.79 6.10
CA HIS A 68 -18.35 13.55 4.86
C HIS A 68 -18.69 12.73 3.59
N LYS A 69 -18.70 11.39 3.68
CA LYS A 69 -19.06 10.50 2.55
C LYS A 69 -20.57 10.34 2.35
N VAL A 70 -21.39 10.54 3.39
CA VAL A 70 -22.85 10.39 3.25
C VAL A 70 -23.50 11.57 2.51
N ASP A 71 -22.87 12.76 2.50
CA ASP A 71 -23.41 13.98 1.86
C ASP A 71 -22.86 14.26 0.44
N LYS A 72 -22.01 13.39 -0.10
CA LYS A 72 -21.41 13.57 -1.44
C LYS A 72 -21.45 12.28 -2.24
N LEU A 73 -22.67 11.77 -2.44
CA LEU A 73 -22.98 10.83 -3.50
C LEU A 73 -23.49 11.62 -4.71
N GLU A 74 -22.58 12.24 -5.46
CA GLU A 74 -22.78 12.54 -6.87
C GLU A 74 -21.44 12.92 -7.52
N GLU A 75 -21.18 12.27 -8.65
CA GLU A 75 -20.08 12.43 -9.63
C GLU A 75 -18.84 11.51 -9.47
N PRO A 76 -18.51 10.72 -10.53
CA PRO A 76 -17.33 9.88 -10.59
C PRO A 76 -16.23 10.59 -11.35
N GLU A 77 -15.19 11.06 -10.67
CA GLU A 77 -13.89 11.39 -11.26
C GLU A 77 -12.94 11.73 -10.10
N GLU A 78 -11.65 11.43 -10.24
CA GLU A 78 -10.56 11.60 -9.25
C GLU A 78 -10.20 10.37 -8.38
N GLU A 79 -9.81 9.26 -9.00
CA GLU A 79 -8.96 8.26 -8.33
C GLU A 79 -7.51 8.76 -8.09
N GLU A 80 -7.09 9.85 -8.74
CA GLU A 80 -5.76 10.44 -8.55
C GLU A 80 -5.64 11.34 -7.30
N SER A 81 -6.74 11.94 -6.81
CA SER A 81 -6.68 12.93 -5.72
C SER A 81 -6.71 12.34 -4.31
N LEU A 82 -7.06 11.05 -4.18
CA LEU A 82 -7.07 10.33 -2.89
C LEU A 82 -5.66 9.98 -2.42
N ILE A 83 -4.73 9.73 -3.34
CA ILE A 83 -3.33 9.43 -3.01
C ILE A 83 -2.61 10.70 -2.55
N GLU A 84 -3.04 11.88 -3.03
CA GLU A 84 -2.38 13.15 -2.72
C GLU A 84 -2.67 13.68 -1.29
N LYS A 85 -3.83 13.34 -0.71
CA LYS A 85 -4.25 13.93 0.58
C LYS A 85 -3.60 13.30 1.82
N ASP A 86 -2.90 12.17 1.70
CA ASP A 86 -2.10 11.59 2.79
C ASP A 86 -0.66 12.16 2.85
N LEU A 87 -0.28 13.08 1.94
CA LEU A 87 1.13 13.47 1.75
C LEU A 87 1.73 14.46 2.75
N PHE A 88 0.97 15.17 3.58
CA PHE A 88 1.56 16.23 4.42
C PHE A 88 2.06 15.77 5.80
N GLY A 89 1.82 14.51 6.21
CA GLY A 89 2.02 14.09 7.60
C GLY A 89 3.24 13.23 7.93
N LYS A 90 3.84 12.49 6.99
CA LYS A 90 4.79 11.39 7.33
C LYS A 90 5.95 11.23 6.32
N VAL A 91 6.74 12.28 6.08
CA VAL A 91 7.80 12.34 5.04
C VAL A 91 9.20 11.88 5.51
N ASN A 92 9.36 11.14 6.63
CA ASN A 92 10.70 10.88 7.20
C ASN A 92 11.20 9.42 7.16
N ASP A 93 10.56 8.52 6.41
CA ASP A 93 11.07 7.15 6.26
C ASP A 93 11.68 6.95 4.86
N PRO A 94 13.04 6.88 4.74
CA PRO A 94 13.72 6.66 3.47
C PRO A 94 13.32 5.36 2.77
N VAL A 95 12.96 4.33 3.53
CA VAL A 95 12.53 3.05 2.99
C VAL A 95 11.13 3.20 2.37
N ARG A 96 10.22 3.87 3.08
CA ARG A 96 8.88 4.15 2.56
C ARG A 96 8.91 5.06 1.33
N MET A 97 9.83 6.03 1.31
CA MET A 97 10.07 6.88 0.14
C MET A 97 10.51 6.04 -1.06
N TYR A 98 11.52 5.18 -0.88
CA TYR A 98 12.02 4.30 -1.94
C TYR A 98 10.95 3.33 -2.46
N LEU A 99 10.20 2.67 -1.57
CA LEU A 99 9.14 1.74 -1.97
C LEU A 99 8.00 2.43 -2.71
N LYS A 100 7.65 3.67 -2.32
CA LYS A 100 6.66 4.47 -3.04
C LYS A 100 7.15 4.82 -4.44
N GLU A 101 8.41 5.22 -4.57
CA GLU A 101 9.01 5.58 -5.86
C GLU A 101 9.16 4.35 -6.77
N MET A 102 9.66 3.23 -6.23
CA MET A 102 9.71 1.96 -6.96
C MET A 102 8.33 1.46 -7.39
N GLY A 103 7.33 1.57 -6.52
CA GLY A 103 5.96 1.11 -6.79
C GLY A 103 5.18 2.00 -7.77
N SER A 104 5.70 3.19 -8.09
CA SER A 104 5.12 4.07 -9.11
C SER A 104 5.37 3.59 -10.55
N VAL A 105 6.37 2.72 -10.73
CA VAL A 105 6.73 2.16 -12.03
C VAL A 105 6.11 0.78 -12.17
N SER A 106 5.38 0.55 -13.27
CA SER A 106 4.77 -0.74 -13.57
C SER A 106 5.82 -1.80 -13.88
N LEU A 107 5.54 -3.05 -13.50
CA LEU A 107 6.36 -4.20 -13.89
C LEU A 107 6.30 -4.41 -15.41
N LEU A 108 7.42 -4.83 -15.97
CA LEU A 108 7.53 -5.13 -17.40
C LEU A 108 6.92 -6.50 -17.73
N SER A 109 6.28 -6.57 -18.88
CA SER A 109 5.95 -7.82 -19.56
C SER A 109 7.19 -8.41 -20.24
N ARG A 110 7.13 -9.70 -20.57
CA ARG A 110 8.21 -10.40 -21.26
C ARG A 110 8.56 -9.74 -22.61
N GLU A 111 7.55 -9.24 -23.31
CA GLU A 111 7.71 -8.56 -24.60
C GLU A 111 8.46 -7.23 -24.44
N GLU A 112 8.11 -6.44 -23.40
CA GLU A 112 8.78 -5.18 -23.09
C GLU A 112 10.25 -5.39 -22.66
N GLU A 113 10.53 -6.44 -21.89
CA GLU A 113 11.91 -6.80 -21.54
C GLU A 113 12.75 -7.10 -22.78
N VAL A 114 12.18 -7.82 -23.76
CA VAL A 114 12.86 -8.14 -25.03
C VAL A 114 13.07 -6.88 -25.87
N GLU A 115 12.12 -5.94 -25.88
CA GLU A 115 12.27 -4.66 -26.59
C GLU A 115 13.39 -3.81 -25.99
N ILE A 116 13.44 -3.71 -24.66
CA ILE A 116 14.50 -2.99 -23.96
C ILE A 116 15.87 -3.62 -24.26
N ALA A 117 15.97 -4.95 -24.23
CA ALA A 117 17.20 -5.66 -24.55
C ALA A 117 17.69 -5.35 -25.98
N LYS A 118 16.79 -5.39 -26.98
CA LYS A 118 17.13 -5.05 -28.37
C LYS A 118 17.61 -3.61 -28.51
N ARG A 119 16.96 -2.68 -27.81
CA ARG A 119 17.33 -1.27 -27.84
C ARG A 119 18.71 -1.02 -27.21
N ILE A 120 19.05 -1.77 -26.16
CA ILE A 120 20.40 -1.74 -25.57
C ILE A 120 21.44 -2.27 -26.57
N GLU A 121 21.21 -3.42 -27.19
CA GLU A 121 22.13 -4.00 -28.18
C GLU A 121 22.34 -3.09 -29.41
N GLU A 122 21.28 -2.43 -29.87
CA GLU A 122 21.36 -1.46 -30.96
C GLU A 122 22.21 -0.25 -30.57
N GLY A 123 21.99 0.31 -29.38
CA GLY A 123 22.79 1.40 -28.84
C GLY A 123 24.27 1.04 -28.67
N GLU A 124 24.57 -0.16 -28.18
CA GLU A 124 25.96 -0.66 -28.10
C GLU A 124 26.62 -0.75 -29.47
N ARG A 125 25.88 -1.24 -30.48
CA ARG A 125 26.37 -1.32 -31.86
C ARG A 125 26.64 0.07 -32.44
N GLU A 126 25.77 1.03 -32.19
CA GLU A 126 25.97 2.42 -32.62
C GLU A 126 27.23 3.03 -31.98
N ILE A 127 27.39 2.86 -30.67
CA ILE A 127 28.58 3.33 -29.94
C ILE A 127 29.84 2.70 -30.55
N LEU A 128 29.83 1.39 -30.78
CA LEU A 128 30.97 0.69 -31.39
C LEU A 128 31.30 1.26 -32.78
N GLN A 129 30.31 1.49 -33.63
CA GLN A 129 30.52 2.08 -34.96
C GLN A 129 31.15 3.47 -34.87
N VAL A 130 30.65 4.33 -33.98
CA VAL A 130 31.18 5.69 -33.79
C VAL A 130 32.62 5.64 -33.29
N VAL A 131 32.90 4.77 -32.31
CA VAL A 131 34.22 4.60 -31.71
C VAL A 131 35.23 4.10 -32.74
N LEU A 132 34.84 3.11 -33.57
CA LEU A 132 35.68 2.58 -34.64
C LEU A 132 35.91 3.57 -35.79
N ASN A 133 35.06 4.60 -35.96
CA ASN A 133 35.29 5.64 -36.96
C ASN A 133 36.39 6.65 -36.55
N SER A 134 36.91 6.58 -35.32
CA SER A 134 38.02 7.42 -34.86
C SER A 134 39.38 6.77 -35.18
N PRO A 135 40.24 7.40 -36.01
CA PRO A 135 41.55 6.85 -36.35
C PRO A 135 42.47 6.66 -35.14
N LEU A 136 42.33 7.50 -34.10
CA LEU A 136 43.11 7.40 -32.86
C LEU A 136 42.78 6.12 -32.11
N ILE A 137 41.49 5.76 -32.03
CA ILE A 137 41.03 4.56 -31.35
C ILE A 137 41.52 3.31 -32.07
N ILE A 138 41.51 3.30 -33.41
CA ILE A 138 42.02 2.17 -34.20
C ILE A 138 43.51 1.94 -33.88
N GLN A 139 44.31 3.01 -33.79
CA GLN A 139 45.74 2.88 -33.47
C GLN A 139 45.98 2.28 -32.09
N GLU A 140 45.25 2.76 -31.08
CA GLU A 140 45.33 2.19 -29.72
C GLU A 140 44.83 0.74 -29.67
N LEU A 141 43.80 0.39 -30.44
CA LEU A 141 43.29 -0.98 -30.50
C LEU A 141 44.35 -1.95 -31.06
N PHE A 142 45.10 -1.55 -32.08
CA PHE A 142 46.23 -2.35 -32.58
C PHE A 142 47.34 -2.46 -31.53
N GLY A 143 47.63 -1.39 -30.79
CA GLY A 143 48.63 -1.41 -29.72
C GLY A 143 48.27 -2.30 -28.51
N LEU A 144 46.98 -2.58 -28.29
CA LEU A 144 46.49 -3.51 -27.27
C LEU A 144 46.44 -4.98 -27.76
N ALA A 145 46.47 -5.20 -29.08
CA ALA A 145 46.36 -6.53 -29.68
C ALA A 145 47.72 -7.23 -29.84
N ASP A 146 48.82 -6.46 -29.86
CA ASP A 146 50.21 -6.94 -29.79
C ASP A 146 50.65 -7.21 -28.33
#